data_AF-D7JC42-F1
#
_entry.id   AF-D7JC42-F1
#
_cell.length_a   1.000
_cell.length_b   1.000
_cell.length_c   1.000
_cell.angle_alpha   90.00
_cell.angle_beta   90.00
_cell.angle_gamma   90.00
#
_symmetry.space_group_name_H-M   'P 1'
#
loop_
_entity.id
_entity.type
_entity.pdbx_description
1 polymer ?
#
loop_
_entity_poly.entity_id
_entity_poly.type
_entity_poly.pdbx_seq_one_letter_code
_entity_poly.pdbx_strand_id
1 'polypeptide(L)'
;MYKRVWIETDPRIMGVKNGVYQVELKENKSFVSKEEKDYYESYFASDINAFLLEGFKKINEKRITCITYFPLKGARETDFIVGVPHERGIDFLVTEKCLDVLESFKLPTYNKFKVNIEGFSSNYFAVGFPMVPNHFVDYSNSIFVDLATKERIQIADREEYKKSFSIGDRKIAVKYRLDYDIIAIQPFGLFFSEKLINAIEMNKLIGLQIEDTEMILE
;
A
#
# COMPACT_ATOMS: atom_id res chain seq x y z
N MET A 1 -0.56 -11.05 -15.41
CA MET A 1 0.51 -11.22 -14.39
C MET A 1 0.53 -9.98 -13.51
N TYR A 2 0.94 -10.12 -12.25
CA TYR A 2 1.07 -9.01 -11.32
C TYR A 2 2.49 -8.96 -10.74
N LYS A 3 2.95 -7.75 -10.41
CA LYS A 3 4.23 -7.52 -9.72
C LYS A 3 3.99 -6.84 -8.39
N ARG A 4 4.79 -7.21 -7.39
CA ARG A 4 4.79 -6.51 -6.11
C ARG A 4 5.33 -5.11 -6.31
N VAL A 5 4.71 -4.16 -5.65
CA VAL A 5 5.14 -2.75 -5.62
C VAL A 5 5.42 -2.34 -4.18
N TRP A 6 6.35 -1.41 -4.04
CA TRP A 6 6.69 -0.80 -2.77
C TRP A 6 6.97 0.69 -2.97
N ILE A 7 7.05 1.46 -1.89
CA ILE A 7 7.45 2.86 -1.98
C ILE A 7 8.92 2.96 -2.41
N GLU A 8 9.25 3.97 -3.21
CA GLU A 8 10.65 4.30 -3.52
C GLU A 8 11.42 4.64 -2.24
N THR A 9 12.66 4.15 -2.15
CA THR A 9 13.54 4.35 -0.99
C THR A 9 14.86 5.06 -1.34
N ASP A 10 15.12 5.31 -2.63
CA ASP A 10 16.28 6.07 -3.08
C ASP A 10 16.17 7.55 -2.64
N PRO A 11 17.10 8.05 -1.79
CA PRO A 11 17.11 9.44 -1.35
C PRO A 11 17.24 10.45 -2.48
N ARG A 12 17.73 10.04 -3.66
CA ARG A 12 17.81 10.89 -4.86
C ARG A 12 16.45 11.14 -5.49
N ILE A 13 15.45 10.29 -5.22
CA ILE A 13 14.09 10.45 -5.70
C ILE A 13 13.23 11.04 -4.58
N MET A 14 13.15 10.37 -3.42
CA MET A 14 12.26 10.77 -2.32
C MET A 14 12.82 11.92 -1.46
N GLY A 15 14.12 12.21 -1.53
CA GLY A 15 14.80 13.28 -0.80
C GLY A 15 15.16 12.98 0.66
N VAL A 16 14.48 12.04 1.30
CA VAL A 16 14.77 11.58 2.67
C VAL A 16 15.90 10.56 2.65
N LYS A 17 16.86 10.69 3.58
CA LYS A 17 18.07 9.85 3.60
C LYS A 17 17.93 8.54 4.37
N ASN A 18 17.07 8.49 5.38
CA ASN A 18 16.96 7.37 6.31
C ASN A 18 15.49 7.08 6.60
N GLY A 19 14.91 6.12 5.88
CA GLY A 19 13.56 5.64 6.13
C GLY A 19 12.71 5.56 4.86
N VAL A 20 11.50 5.05 5.05
CA VAL A 20 10.50 4.84 3.99
C VAL A 20 9.42 5.92 3.96
N TYR A 21 9.43 6.83 4.94
CA TYR A 21 8.43 7.88 5.10
C TYR A 21 8.96 9.21 4.56
N GLN A 22 8.10 9.99 3.89
CA GLN A 22 8.42 11.34 3.43
C GLN A 22 7.74 12.43 4.25
N VAL A 23 6.65 12.09 4.94
CA VAL A 23 5.81 13.06 5.64
C VAL A 23 5.33 12.49 6.98
N GLU A 24 4.91 13.36 7.89
CA GLU A 24 4.40 12.98 9.21
C GLU A 24 3.08 13.69 9.55
N LEU A 25 2.23 13.02 10.32
CA LEU A 25 1.13 13.66 11.04
C LEU A 25 1.67 14.30 12.32
N LYS A 26 1.14 15.48 12.62
CA LYS A 26 1.39 16.20 13.87
C LYS A 26 0.07 16.34 14.61
N GLU A 27 0.02 15.76 15.80
CA GLU A 27 -1.18 15.67 16.63
C GLU A 27 -1.98 16.98 16.72
N ASN A 28 -1.29 18.10 16.93
CA ASN A 28 -1.90 19.41 17.16
C ASN A 28 -2.05 20.27 15.89
N LYS A 29 -1.73 19.75 14.70
CA LYS A 29 -1.73 20.54 13.46
C LYS A 29 -2.32 19.83 12.24
N SER A 30 -2.41 18.51 12.26
CA SER A 30 -2.83 17.73 11.09
C SER A 30 -4.33 17.70 10.87
N PHE A 31 -5.12 17.81 11.94
CA PHE A 31 -6.57 17.68 11.88
C PHE A 31 -7.25 19.03 12.00
N VAL A 32 -8.33 19.22 11.23
CA VAL A 32 -9.11 20.46 11.24
C VAL A 32 -9.85 20.65 12.57
N SER A 33 -10.29 19.56 13.20
CA SER A 33 -10.98 19.58 14.48
C SER A 33 -10.69 18.33 15.30
N LYS A 34 -11.07 18.38 16.59
CA LYS A 34 -10.97 17.22 17.48
C LYS A 34 -11.88 16.08 17.03
N GLU A 35 -13.08 16.39 16.56
CA GLU A 35 -14.06 15.39 16.10
C GLU A 35 -13.56 14.62 14.87
N GLU A 36 -12.85 15.30 13.97
CA GLU A 36 -12.21 14.66 12.82
C GLU A 36 -11.06 13.74 13.25
N LYS A 37 -10.22 14.21 14.17
CA LYS A 37 -9.15 13.40 14.79
C LYS A 37 -9.71 12.15 15.46
N ASP A 38 -10.67 12.32 16.36
CA ASP A 38 -11.28 11.22 17.12
C ASP A 38 -11.93 10.18 16.17
N TYR A 39 -12.54 10.64 15.07
CA TYR A 39 -13.08 9.73 14.05
C TYR A 39 -11.98 8.97 13.30
N TYR A 40 -10.94 9.66 12.84
CA TYR A 40 -9.80 9.06 12.17
C TYR A 40 -9.16 7.98 13.04
N GLU A 41 -8.80 8.32 14.27
CA GLU A 41 -8.16 7.40 15.22
C GLU A 41 -9.07 6.21 15.55
N SER A 42 -10.37 6.45 15.76
CA SER A 42 -11.32 5.36 16.00
C SER A 42 -11.48 4.42 14.80
N TYR A 43 -11.43 4.96 13.57
CA TYR A 43 -11.53 4.13 12.37
C TYR A 43 -10.31 3.22 12.24
N PHE A 44 -9.10 3.77 12.38
CA PHE A 44 -7.85 3.00 12.24
C PHE A 44 -7.53 2.09 13.43
N ALA A 45 -8.15 2.33 14.60
CA ALA A 45 -8.14 1.41 15.73
C ALA A 45 -9.08 0.19 15.57
N SER A 46 -9.81 0.07 14.45
CA SER A 46 -10.71 -1.05 14.18
C SER A 46 -9.99 -2.41 14.13
N ASP A 47 -10.75 -3.47 14.39
CA ASP A 47 -10.27 -4.85 14.21
C ASP A 47 -9.77 -5.10 12.78
N ILE A 48 -8.76 -5.96 12.62
CA ILE A 48 -8.12 -6.24 11.33
C ILE A 48 -9.13 -6.67 10.24
N ASN A 49 -10.22 -7.34 10.62
CA ASN A 49 -11.25 -7.77 9.69
C ASN A 49 -11.93 -6.61 8.96
N ALA A 50 -11.93 -5.39 9.54
CA ALA A 50 -12.44 -4.19 8.89
C ALA A 50 -11.59 -3.72 7.71
N PHE A 51 -10.35 -4.23 7.59
CA PHE A 51 -9.41 -3.93 6.50
C PHE A 51 -9.21 -5.12 5.55
N LEU A 52 -9.84 -6.26 5.81
CA LEU A 52 -9.81 -7.42 4.92
C LEU A 52 -10.88 -7.31 3.84
N LEU A 53 -10.63 -7.86 2.65
CA LEU A 53 -11.54 -7.80 1.50
C LEU A 53 -12.97 -8.24 1.80
N GLU A 54 -13.13 -9.30 2.60
CA GLU A 54 -14.45 -9.86 2.94
C GLU A 54 -15.26 -8.99 3.93
N GLY A 55 -14.57 -8.20 4.76
CA GLY A 55 -15.15 -7.40 5.83
C GLY A 55 -14.92 -5.90 5.69
N PHE A 56 -14.46 -5.46 4.51
CA PHE A 56 -13.91 -4.13 4.33
C PHE A 56 -14.93 -3.03 4.65
N LYS A 57 -14.59 -2.17 5.60
CA LYS A 57 -15.40 -1.01 5.96
C LYS A 57 -14.74 0.22 5.39
N LYS A 58 -15.26 0.76 4.29
CA LYS A 58 -14.75 2.01 3.71
C LYS A 58 -14.88 3.16 4.73
N ILE A 59 -13.82 3.95 4.86
CA ILE A 59 -13.83 5.18 5.65
C ILE A 59 -14.89 6.16 5.12
N ASN A 60 -15.58 6.85 6.03
CA ASN A 60 -16.54 7.87 5.65
C ASN A 60 -15.80 9.18 5.39
N GLU A 61 -15.44 9.40 4.13
CA GLU A 61 -14.74 10.61 3.65
C GLU A 61 -15.49 11.91 4.00
N LYS A 62 -16.80 11.90 4.23
CA LYS A 62 -17.54 13.11 4.68
C LYS A 62 -17.23 13.54 6.11
N ARG A 63 -16.62 12.66 6.91
CA ARG A 63 -16.16 12.96 8.28
C ARG A 63 -14.69 13.37 8.33
N ILE A 64 -14.00 13.39 7.18
CA ILE A 64 -12.61 13.79 7.04
C ILE A 64 -12.54 14.88 5.99
N THR A 65 -12.43 16.12 6.43
CA THR A 65 -12.46 17.28 5.53
C THR A 65 -11.14 17.39 4.77
N CYS A 66 -10.02 17.37 5.50
CA CYS A 66 -8.67 17.39 4.95
C CYS A 66 -7.67 17.15 6.07
N ILE A 67 -6.79 16.16 5.89
CA ILE A 67 -5.68 15.92 6.83
C ILE A 67 -4.42 16.57 6.28
N THR A 68 -3.73 17.37 7.09
CA THR A 68 -2.47 18.01 6.71
C THR A 68 -1.28 17.21 7.23
N TYR A 69 -0.45 16.73 6.32
CA TYR A 69 0.85 16.13 6.59
C TYR A 69 1.96 17.17 6.49
N PHE A 70 3.06 16.90 7.18
CA PHE A 70 4.24 17.77 7.23
C PHE A 70 5.44 17.03 6.64
N PRO A 71 6.13 17.60 5.63
CA PRO A 71 7.32 16.96 5.09
C PRO A 71 8.42 16.76 6.13
N LEU A 72 9.04 15.58 6.09
CA LEU A 72 10.30 15.33 6.78
C LEU A 72 11.43 16.13 6.12
N LYS A 73 12.53 16.30 6.85
CA LYS A 73 13.67 17.10 6.36
C LYS A 73 14.21 16.56 5.04
N GLY A 74 14.12 17.38 4.00
CA GLY A 74 14.63 17.07 2.66
C GLY A 74 13.69 16.26 1.79
N ALA A 75 12.49 15.91 2.28
CA ALA A 75 11.48 15.21 1.49
C ALA A 75 11.16 15.97 0.20
N ARG A 76 11.05 15.21 -0.88
CA ARG A 76 10.70 15.70 -2.22
C ARG A 76 9.26 15.32 -2.55
N GLU A 77 8.66 16.16 -3.38
CA GLU A 77 7.33 15.94 -3.93
C GLU A 77 7.40 14.82 -4.98
N THR A 78 6.63 13.75 -4.76
CA THR A 78 6.52 12.55 -5.62
C THR A 78 5.06 12.14 -5.77
N ASP A 79 4.77 11.25 -6.73
CA ASP A 79 3.39 10.84 -7.03
C ASP A 79 2.84 9.77 -6.09
N PHE A 80 3.74 9.00 -5.48
CA PHE A 80 3.47 8.11 -4.37
C PHE A 80 4.31 8.55 -3.17
N ILE A 81 3.68 8.62 -1.99
CA ILE A 81 4.28 9.01 -0.73
C ILE A 81 3.75 8.09 0.37
N VAL A 82 4.58 7.75 1.36
CA VAL A 82 4.11 7.15 2.63
C VAL A 82 4.35 8.12 3.78
N GLY A 83 3.35 8.24 4.66
CA GLY A 83 3.40 9.05 5.86
C GLY A 83 3.59 8.23 7.14
N VAL A 84 4.02 8.90 8.21
CA VAL A 84 4.06 8.35 9.58
C VAL A 84 3.03 9.06 10.48
N PRO A 85 2.27 8.36 11.35
CA PRO A 85 2.22 6.91 11.51
C PRO A 85 1.70 6.21 10.26
N HIS A 86 2.15 4.97 10.07
CA HIS A 86 1.62 4.11 9.01
C HIS A 86 0.32 3.48 9.49
N GLU A 87 -0.81 3.94 8.94
CA GLU A 87 -2.11 3.36 9.25
C GLU A 87 -2.39 2.12 8.41
N ARG A 88 -2.89 1.08 9.07
CA ARG A 88 -3.40 -0.09 8.35
C ARG A 88 -4.63 0.32 7.55
N GLY A 89 -4.60 0.12 6.23
CA GLY A 89 -5.68 0.53 5.34
C GLY A 89 -5.48 1.89 4.68
N ILE A 90 -4.27 2.45 4.75
CA ILE A 90 -3.74 3.49 3.85
C ILE A 90 -2.40 2.98 3.32
N ASP A 91 -2.32 2.74 2.02
CA ASP A 91 -1.11 2.27 1.35
C ASP A 91 -0.22 3.45 0.93
N PHE A 92 -0.84 4.53 0.42
CA PHE A 92 -0.12 5.69 -0.11
C PHE A 92 -0.88 7.00 0.10
N LEU A 93 -0.14 8.10 0.07
CA LEU A 93 -0.62 9.40 -0.34
C LEU A 93 -0.23 9.59 -1.81
N VAL A 94 -1.22 9.82 -2.68
CA VAL A 94 -1.00 9.93 -4.12
C VAL A 94 -1.42 11.29 -4.65
N THR A 95 -0.71 11.81 -5.65
CA THR A 95 -1.14 13.04 -6.34
C THR A 95 -2.46 12.82 -7.08
N GLU A 96 -3.21 13.89 -7.34
CA GLU A 96 -4.46 13.85 -8.12
C GLU A 96 -4.27 13.17 -9.48
N LYS A 97 -3.21 13.52 -10.23
CA LYS A 97 -2.91 12.85 -11.52
C LYS A 97 -2.62 11.35 -11.36
N CYS A 98 -2.00 10.95 -10.24
CA CYS A 98 -1.74 9.54 -9.97
C CYS A 98 -3.04 8.82 -9.66
N LEU A 99 -3.89 9.43 -8.82
CA LEU A 99 -5.22 8.92 -8.52
C LEU A 99 -6.04 8.71 -9.80
N ASP A 100 -6.05 9.69 -10.71
CA ASP A 100 -6.76 9.58 -12.00
C ASP A 100 -6.30 8.35 -12.80
N VAL A 101 -4.99 8.09 -12.82
CA VAL A 101 -4.43 6.88 -13.45
C VAL A 101 -4.93 5.63 -12.72
N LEU A 102 -4.85 5.56 -11.39
CA LEU A 102 -5.31 4.39 -10.63
C LEU A 102 -6.82 4.11 -10.86
N GLU A 103 -7.65 5.15 -10.85
CA GLU A 103 -9.11 5.03 -11.00
C GLU A 103 -9.56 4.70 -12.43
N SER A 104 -8.66 4.80 -13.42
CA SER A 104 -8.92 4.28 -14.78
C SER A 104 -8.87 2.76 -14.88
N PHE A 105 -8.40 2.08 -13.83
CA PHE A 105 -8.30 0.62 -13.73
C PHE A 105 -9.38 0.03 -12.81
N LYS A 106 -9.48 -1.30 -12.82
CA LYS A 106 -10.47 -2.01 -12.01
C LYS A 106 -9.98 -2.14 -10.56
N LEU A 107 -10.54 -1.33 -9.67
CA LEU A 107 -10.17 -1.30 -8.25
C LEU A 107 -11.23 -1.99 -7.37
N PRO A 108 -10.86 -2.61 -6.23
CA PRO A 108 -11.83 -2.95 -5.21
C PRO A 108 -12.39 -1.68 -4.57
N THR A 109 -13.46 -1.79 -3.77
CA THR A 109 -13.84 -0.70 -2.85
C THR A 109 -12.64 -0.38 -1.96
N TYR A 110 -12.24 0.89 -1.90
CA TYR A 110 -11.00 1.31 -1.24
C TYR A 110 -11.21 2.62 -0.47
N ASN A 111 -10.32 2.89 0.48
CA ASN A 111 -10.29 4.14 1.23
C ASN A 111 -9.75 5.26 0.36
N LYS A 112 -10.42 6.41 0.39
CA LYS A 112 -9.98 7.63 -0.27
C LYS A 112 -10.41 8.84 0.53
N PHE A 113 -9.50 9.76 0.82
CA PHE A 113 -9.84 11.09 1.32
C PHE A 113 -8.74 12.10 0.98
N LYS A 114 -9.11 13.38 0.93
CA LYS A 114 -8.19 14.46 0.58
C LYS A 114 -7.16 14.67 1.68
N VAL A 115 -5.91 14.92 1.27
CA VAL A 115 -4.84 15.34 2.16
C VAL A 115 -4.10 16.54 1.60
N ASN A 116 -3.53 17.33 2.49
CA ASN A 116 -2.60 18.39 2.16
C ASN A 116 -1.21 18.01 2.66
N ILE A 117 -0.16 18.41 1.95
CA ILE A 117 1.22 18.26 2.42
C ILE A 117 1.83 19.66 2.47
N GLU A 118 2.20 20.13 3.67
CA GLU A 118 2.68 21.51 3.85
C GLU A 118 3.89 21.81 2.96
N GLY A 119 3.77 22.83 2.11
CA GLY A 119 4.84 23.28 1.21
C GLY A 119 4.95 22.50 -0.10
N PHE A 120 4.18 21.44 -0.31
CA PHE A 120 4.06 20.79 -1.61
C PHE A 120 2.95 21.46 -2.43
N SER A 121 3.12 21.47 -3.75
CA SER A 121 2.21 22.17 -4.67
C SER A 121 1.06 21.31 -5.19
N SER A 122 1.25 20.00 -5.25
CA SER A 122 0.25 19.05 -5.74
C SER A 122 -0.88 18.83 -4.74
N ASN A 123 -2.08 18.56 -5.27
CA ASN A 123 -3.17 18.00 -4.48
C ASN A 123 -2.91 16.51 -4.23
N TYR A 124 -3.08 16.07 -2.99
CA TYR A 124 -2.88 14.68 -2.61
C TYR A 124 -4.16 14.03 -2.06
N PHE A 125 -4.22 12.71 -2.18
CA PHE A 125 -5.25 11.86 -1.60
C PHE A 125 -4.60 10.70 -0.86
N ALA A 126 -5.05 10.41 0.35
CA ALA A 126 -4.73 9.15 1.01
C ALA A 126 -5.57 8.05 0.38
N VAL A 127 -4.93 6.97 -0.04
CA VAL A 127 -5.57 5.80 -0.64
C VAL A 127 -5.15 4.53 0.08
N GLY A 128 -6.09 3.60 0.27
CA GLY A 128 -5.75 2.29 0.82
C GLY A 128 -6.74 1.21 0.43
N PHE A 129 -6.20 0.06 0.06
CA PHE A 129 -6.94 -1.05 -0.51
C PHE A 129 -7.21 -2.14 0.54
N PRO A 130 -8.34 -2.84 0.46
CA PRO A 130 -8.59 -4.00 1.30
C PRO A 130 -7.54 -5.09 1.08
N MET A 131 -7.10 -5.70 2.17
CA MET A 131 -6.19 -6.83 2.12
C MET A 131 -6.95 -8.14 1.84
N VAL A 132 -6.49 -8.87 0.85
CA VAL A 132 -6.85 -10.27 0.63
C VAL A 132 -6.31 -11.10 1.79
N PRO A 133 -7.17 -11.87 2.48
CA PRO A 133 -6.75 -12.77 3.53
C PRO A 133 -5.77 -13.84 3.02
N ASN A 134 -4.78 -14.18 3.83
CA ASN A 134 -3.76 -15.18 3.47
C ASN A 134 -4.30 -16.60 3.23
N HIS A 135 -5.54 -16.91 3.63
CA HIS A 135 -6.15 -18.21 3.35
C HIS A 135 -6.55 -18.39 1.87
N PHE A 136 -6.47 -17.33 1.06
CA PHE A 136 -6.59 -17.38 -0.40
C PHE A 136 -5.28 -17.71 -1.10
N VAL A 137 -4.15 -17.76 -0.38
CA VAL A 137 -2.86 -18.11 -0.96
C VAL A 137 -2.75 -19.63 -1.10
N ASP A 138 -2.31 -20.07 -2.27
CA ASP A 138 -1.83 -21.43 -2.50
C ASP A 138 -0.34 -21.49 -2.18
N TYR A 139 -0.01 -21.88 -0.96
CA TYR A 139 1.36 -21.98 -0.49
C TYR A 139 2.15 -23.03 -1.27
N SER A 140 1.51 -24.12 -1.67
CA SER A 140 2.15 -25.24 -2.36
C SER A 140 2.61 -24.87 -3.78
N ASN A 141 1.84 -24.01 -4.47
CA ASN A 141 2.16 -23.48 -5.80
C ASN A 141 2.96 -22.16 -5.77
N SER A 142 3.14 -21.58 -4.58
CA SER A 142 4.00 -20.42 -4.37
C SER A 142 5.49 -20.80 -4.35
N ILE A 143 6.37 -19.84 -4.59
CA ILE A 143 7.82 -20.02 -4.56
C ILE A 143 8.41 -19.12 -3.47
N PHE A 144 8.94 -19.78 -2.44
CA PHE A 144 9.68 -19.16 -1.36
C PHE A 144 11.16 -19.50 -1.44
N VAL A 145 12.00 -18.65 -0.88
CA VAL A 145 13.46 -18.85 -0.81
C VAL A 145 13.97 -18.55 0.59
N ASP A 146 15.03 -19.23 0.99
CA ASP A 146 15.80 -18.84 2.16
C ASP A 146 16.52 -17.51 1.87
N LEU A 147 16.42 -16.52 2.76
CA LEU A 147 17.05 -15.22 2.54
C LEU A 147 18.57 -15.26 2.63
N ALA A 148 19.15 -16.23 3.35
CA ALA A 148 20.59 -16.40 3.50
C ALA A 148 21.19 -17.25 2.38
N THR A 149 20.64 -18.43 2.10
CA THR A 149 21.19 -19.36 1.10
C THR A 149 20.67 -19.10 -0.32
N LYS A 150 19.55 -18.39 -0.44
CA LYS A 150 18.79 -18.18 -1.70
C LYS A 150 18.21 -19.47 -2.30
N GLU A 151 18.27 -20.59 -1.58
CA GLU A 151 17.69 -21.86 -2.02
C GLU A 151 16.18 -21.83 -1.92
N ARG A 152 15.51 -22.57 -2.81
CA ARG A 152 14.05 -22.69 -2.80
C ARG A 152 13.60 -23.47 -1.57
N ILE A 153 12.58 -22.94 -0.89
CA ILE A 153 11.89 -23.60 0.22
C ILE A 153 10.50 -24.00 -0.28
N GLN A 154 10.13 -25.25 -0.04
CA GLN A 154 8.76 -25.69 -0.22
C GLN A 154 7.98 -25.40 1.06
N ILE A 155 6.83 -24.75 0.93
CA ILE A 155 5.91 -24.50 2.03
C ILE A 155 4.58 -25.12 1.62
N ALA A 156 4.08 -26.06 2.41
CA ALA A 156 2.85 -26.78 2.11
C ALA A 156 1.62 -25.92 2.44
N ASP A 157 1.65 -25.19 3.54
CA ASP A 157 0.50 -24.46 4.06
C ASP A 157 0.84 -23.22 4.91
N ARG A 158 -0.22 -22.56 5.37
CA ARG A 158 -0.14 -21.37 6.21
C ARG A 158 0.52 -21.61 7.56
N GLU A 159 0.31 -22.77 8.19
CA GLU A 159 0.86 -23.07 9.51
C GLU A 159 2.36 -23.36 9.45
N GLU A 160 2.82 -23.96 8.35
CA GLU A 160 4.25 -24.06 8.03
C GLU A 160 4.85 -22.68 7.77
N TYR A 161 4.22 -21.86 6.92
CA TYR A 161 4.68 -20.50 6.62
C TYR A 161 4.91 -19.66 7.88
N LYS A 162 3.99 -19.73 8.86
CA LYS A 162 4.11 -19.01 10.15
C LYS A 162 5.32 -19.42 10.99
N LYS A 163 5.84 -20.63 10.82
CA LYS A 163 6.99 -21.17 11.56
C LYS A 163 8.30 -20.91 10.83
N SER A 164 8.25 -20.56 9.55
CA SER A 164 9.40 -20.24 8.74
C SER A 164 9.93 -18.85 9.09
N PHE A 165 11.21 -18.78 9.44
CA PHE A 165 11.91 -17.51 9.66
C PHE A 165 12.85 -17.24 8.48
N SER A 166 13.16 -15.96 8.23
CA SER A 166 14.13 -15.56 7.20
C SER A 166 13.80 -16.07 5.79
N ILE A 167 12.52 -16.09 5.43
CA ILE A 167 12.06 -16.47 4.09
C ILE A 167 11.74 -15.23 3.25
N GLY A 168 12.08 -15.31 1.97
CA GLY A 168 11.66 -14.37 0.94
C GLY A 168 10.65 -15.02 0.02
N ASP A 169 9.75 -14.23 -0.54
CA ASP A 169 8.77 -14.65 -1.51
C ASP A 169 9.15 -14.18 -2.91
N ARG A 170 9.17 -15.11 -3.87
CA ARG A 170 9.46 -14.84 -5.29
C ARG A 170 8.21 -14.89 -6.15
N LYS A 171 7.31 -15.81 -5.82
CA LYS A 171 6.03 -15.98 -6.52
C LYS A 171 4.95 -16.33 -5.52
N ILE A 172 3.84 -15.60 -5.55
CA ILE A 172 2.65 -15.88 -4.74
C ILE A 172 1.53 -16.35 -5.66
N ALA A 173 1.08 -17.59 -5.45
CA ALA A 173 -0.08 -18.15 -6.14
C ALA A 173 -1.35 -17.93 -5.32
N VAL A 174 -2.43 -17.51 -5.98
CA VAL A 174 -3.72 -17.22 -5.35
C VAL A 174 -4.78 -18.07 -6.01
N LYS A 175 -5.43 -18.94 -5.24
CA LYS A 175 -6.45 -19.91 -5.71
C LYS A 175 -7.84 -19.29 -5.92
N TYR A 176 -7.97 -17.98 -5.71
CA TYR A 176 -9.22 -17.26 -5.79
C TYR A 176 -9.15 -16.24 -6.93
N ARG A 177 -10.14 -16.28 -7.83
CA ARG A 177 -10.18 -15.36 -8.95
C ARG A 177 -10.53 -13.95 -8.48
N LEU A 178 -9.50 -13.12 -8.35
CA LEU A 178 -9.62 -11.69 -8.08
C LEU A 178 -9.57 -10.93 -9.41
N ASP A 179 -10.64 -10.20 -9.72
CA ASP A 179 -10.71 -9.40 -10.94
C ASP A 179 -10.52 -7.93 -10.58
N TYR A 180 -9.30 -7.60 -10.13
CA TYR A 180 -8.85 -6.26 -9.77
C TYR A 180 -7.42 -6.04 -10.25
N ASP A 181 -7.07 -4.79 -10.54
CA ASP A 181 -5.75 -4.40 -11.03
C ASP A 181 -4.78 -4.02 -9.91
N ILE A 182 -5.32 -3.85 -8.70
CA ILE A 182 -4.57 -3.65 -7.45
C ILE A 182 -5.06 -4.66 -6.43
N ILE A 183 -4.13 -5.45 -5.90
CA ILE A 183 -4.42 -6.52 -4.94
C ILE A 183 -3.40 -6.45 -3.80
N ALA A 184 -3.84 -6.11 -2.60
CA ALA A 184 -3.04 -6.24 -1.40
C ALA A 184 -3.22 -7.65 -0.83
N ILE A 185 -2.16 -8.41 -0.62
CA ILE A 185 -2.23 -9.75 0.00
C ILE A 185 -1.50 -9.73 1.32
N GLN A 186 -2.17 -10.17 2.39
CA GLN A 186 -1.51 -10.36 3.66
C GLN A 186 -0.67 -11.66 3.66
N PRO A 187 0.55 -11.68 4.20
CA PRO A 187 1.42 -10.56 4.53
C PRO A 187 2.34 -10.14 3.36
N PHE A 188 2.09 -10.62 2.14
CA PHE A 188 2.98 -10.55 0.99
C PHE A 188 3.11 -9.16 0.34
N GLY A 189 2.22 -8.23 0.65
CA GLY A 189 2.28 -6.83 0.20
C GLY A 189 1.31 -6.51 -0.93
N LEU A 190 1.58 -5.41 -1.63
CA LEU A 190 0.69 -4.85 -2.65
C LEU A 190 1.15 -5.24 -4.05
N PHE A 191 0.23 -5.72 -4.89
CA PHE A 191 0.51 -6.21 -6.23
C PHE A 191 -0.30 -5.43 -7.25
N PHE A 192 0.38 -4.90 -8.27
CA PHE A 192 -0.24 -4.20 -9.40
C PHE A 192 -0.22 -5.09 -10.65
N SER A 193 -1.29 -5.02 -11.42
CA SER A 193 -1.33 -5.67 -12.73
C SER A 193 -0.32 -5.04 -13.68
N GLU A 194 0.21 -5.83 -14.60
CA GLU A 194 1.18 -5.36 -15.60
C GLU A 194 0.68 -4.17 -16.43
N LYS A 195 -0.60 -4.14 -16.80
CA LYS A 195 -1.19 -3.01 -17.53
C LYS A 195 -1.23 -1.72 -16.70
N LEU A 196 -1.44 -1.81 -15.38
CA LEU A 196 -1.40 -0.66 -14.49
C LEU A 196 0.04 -0.15 -14.34
N ILE A 197 1.00 -1.04 -14.19
CA ILE A 197 2.43 -0.70 -14.16
C ILE A 197 2.83 0.06 -15.42
N ASN A 198 2.47 -0.45 -16.59
CA ASN A 198 2.75 0.22 -17.86
C ASN A 198 2.13 1.62 -17.91
N ALA A 199 0.91 1.82 -17.38
CA ALA A 199 0.28 3.13 -17.33
C ALA A 199 0.99 4.09 -16.36
N ILE A 200 1.48 3.61 -15.23
CA ILE A 200 2.30 4.39 -14.28
C ILE A 200 3.58 4.88 -14.98
N GLU A 201 4.28 3.99 -15.68
CA GLU A 201 5.49 4.31 -16.43
C GLU A 201 5.23 5.30 -17.59
N MET A 202 4.18 5.06 -18.38
CA MET A 202 3.77 5.95 -19.49
C MET A 202 3.44 7.36 -19.01
N ASN A 203 2.80 7.49 -17.84
CA ASN A 203 2.49 8.77 -17.21
C ASN A 203 3.66 9.37 -16.41
N LYS A 204 4.81 8.68 -16.38
CA LYS A 204 6.03 9.10 -15.66
C LYS A 204 5.75 9.42 -14.18
N LEU A 205 4.91 8.61 -13.55
CA LEU A 205 4.62 8.75 -12.13
C LEU A 205 5.81 8.22 -11.31
N ILE A 206 6.21 8.97 -10.28
CA ILE A 206 7.41 8.67 -9.47
C ILE A 206 7.10 8.38 -8.00
N GLY A 207 8.03 7.75 -7.30
CA GLY A 207 7.88 7.44 -5.87
C GLY A 207 7.41 6.01 -5.60
N LEU A 208 7.28 5.17 -6.63
CA LEU A 208 6.95 3.74 -6.52
C LEU A 208 8.08 2.93 -7.15
N GLN A 209 8.45 1.82 -6.50
CA GLN A 209 9.38 0.83 -7.05
C GLN A 209 8.64 -0.49 -7.34
N ILE A 210 9.04 -1.16 -8.42
CA ILE A 210 8.53 -2.48 -8.81
C ILE A 210 9.55 -3.51 -8.32
N GLU A 211 9.09 -4.52 -7.60
CA GLU A 211 9.94 -5.58 -7.08
C GLU A 211 9.90 -6.83 -7.98
N ASP A 212 10.90 -7.70 -7.82
CA ASP A 212 11.00 -8.94 -8.59
C ASP A 212 9.80 -9.88 -8.36
N THR A 213 9.23 -9.83 -7.15
CA THR A 213 8.19 -10.76 -6.69
C THR A 213 6.92 -10.65 -7.54
N GLU A 214 6.44 -11.79 -7.99
CA GLU A 214 5.25 -11.90 -8.83
C GLU A 214 4.06 -12.48 -8.07
N MET A 215 2.86 -12.12 -8.52
CA MET A 215 1.64 -12.83 -8.15
C MET A 215 0.97 -13.39 -9.40
N ILE A 216 0.51 -14.64 -9.28
CA ILE A 216 -0.33 -15.30 -10.26
C ILE A 216 -1.69 -15.62 -9.66
N LEU A 217 -2.72 -15.54 -10.49
CA LEU A 217 -4.07 -15.99 -10.17
C LEU A 217 -4.26 -17.36 -10.84
N GLU A 218 -4.67 -18.35 -10.06
CA GLU A 218 -4.97 -19.71 -10.54
C GLU A 218 -6.48 -19.91 -10.77
#